data_AF-A0A431UKK6-F1
#
_entry.id   AF-A0A431UKK6-F1
#
_cell.length_a   1.000
_cell.length_b   1.000
_cell.length_c   1.000
_cell.angle_alpha   90.00
_cell.angle_beta   90.00
_cell.angle_gamma   90.00
#
_symmetry.space_group_name_H-M   'P 1'
#
loop_
_entity.id
_entity.type
_entity.pdbx_description
1 polymer ?
#
loop_
_entity_poly.entity_id
_entity_poly.type
_entity_poly.pdbx_seq_one_letter_code
_entity_poly.pdbx_strand_id
1 'polypeptide(L)'
;MGKINYGGIAVFVFSLTGFIFSMMFQSMAYWGADGTLTMEWYWVGAILSYFCSIIAIVLMSFRRKNLSTGEKILHLISTIIIILSLLWTTFIIIAWQSGF
;
A
#
# COMPACT_ATOMS: atom_id res chain seq x y z
N MET A 1 -30.17 -1.47 12.25
CA MET A 1 -29.24 -0.59 11.51
C MET A 1 -27.82 -1.00 11.82
N GLY A 2 -27.07 -1.50 10.83
CA GLY A 2 -25.68 -1.90 11.02
C GLY A 2 -24.82 -0.68 11.34
N LYS A 3 -24.09 -0.73 12.46
CA LYS A 3 -23.07 0.29 12.76
C LYS A 3 -22.01 0.23 11.66
N ILE A 4 -21.90 1.30 10.87
CA ILE A 4 -20.83 1.45 9.89
C ILE A 4 -19.49 1.51 10.64
N ASN A 5 -18.57 0.64 10.25
CA ASN A 5 -17.26 0.54 10.89
C ASN A 5 -16.23 1.41 10.17
N TYR A 6 -16.18 2.68 10.54
CA TYR A 6 -15.26 3.66 9.96
C TYR A 6 -13.79 3.28 10.13
N GLY A 7 -13.40 2.60 11.22
CA GLY A 7 -12.01 2.20 11.46
C GLY A 7 -11.53 1.08 10.53
N GLY A 8 -12.36 0.08 10.28
CA GLY A 8 -12.05 -0.96 9.29
C GLY A 8 -11.97 -0.41 7.88
N ILE A 9 -12.94 0.44 7.52
CA ILE A 9 -12.98 1.07 6.19
C ILE A 9 -11.73 1.92 5.98
N ALA A 10 -11.29 2.69 6.98
CA ALA A 10 -10.06 3.49 6.88
C ALA A 10 -8.83 2.61 6.61
N VAL A 11 -8.64 1.53 7.36
CA VAL A 11 -7.52 0.60 7.14
C VAL A 11 -7.55 0.02 5.72
N PHE A 12 -8.73 -0.39 5.26
CA PHE A 12 -8.91 -0.92 3.91
C PHE A 12 -8.55 0.12 2.84
N VAL A 13 -9.06 1.35 2.97
CA VAL A 13 -8.76 2.45 2.04
C VAL A 13 -7.26 2.73 1.99
N PHE A 14 -6.59 2.89 3.12
CA PHE A 14 -5.13 3.12 3.13
C PHE A 14 -4.33 1.96 2.54
N SER A 15 -4.73 0.71 2.82
CA SER A 15 -4.08 -0.46 2.21
C SER A 15 -4.25 -0.50 0.70
N LEU A 16 -5.45 -0.20 0.20
CA LEU A 16 -5.76 -0.16 -1.22
C LEU A 16 -5.00 0.96 -1.92
N THR A 17 -4.94 2.15 -1.31
CA THR A 17 -4.18 3.29 -1.84
C THR A 17 -2.68 2.97 -1.90
N GLY A 18 -2.11 2.36 -0.86
CA GLY A 18 -0.71 1.91 -0.88
C GLY A 18 -0.42 0.94 -2.02
N PHE A 19 -1.33 -0.01 -2.26
CA PHE A 19 -1.23 -0.96 -3.36
C PHE A 19 -1.35 -0.30 -4.74
N ILE A 20 -2.29 0.63 -4.93
CA ILE A 20 -2.43 1.39 -6.18
C ILE A 20 -1.15 2.16 -6.47
N PHE A 21 -0.60 2.87 -5.48
CA PHE A 21 0.67 3.57 -5.66
C PHE A 21 1.79 2.61 -6.03
N SER A 22 1.83 1.41 -5.43
CA SER A 22 2.83 0.39 -5.77
C SER A 22 2.80 -0.02 -7.24
N MET A 23 1.61 -0.11 -7.84
CA MET A 23 1.46 -0.41 -9.27
C MET A 23 1.75 0.80 -10.16
N MET A 24 1.41 2.02 -9.71
CA MET A 24 1.63 3.22 -10.52
C MET A 24 3.11 3.54 -10.68
N PHE A 25 3.91 3.44 -9.62
CA PHE A 25 5.34 3.75 -9.72
C PHE A 25 6.13 2.69 -10.50
N GLN A 26 5.61 1.46 -10.59
CA GLN A 26 6.12 0.45 -11.52
C GLN A 26 6.10 0.93 -12.97
N SER A 27 5.02 1.59 -13.39
CA SER A 27 4.93 2.15 -14.75
C SER A 27 6.01 3.21 -14.97
N MET A 28 6.35 3.98 -13.94
CA MET A 28 7.41 4.99 -14.00
C MET A 28 8.80 4.36 -13.99
N ALA A 29 8.97 3.20 -13.34
CA ALA A 29 10.19 2.41 -13.38
C ALA A 29 10.43 1.82 -14.77
N TYR A 30 9.45 1.09 -15.33
CA TYR A 30 9.66 0.35 -16.58
C TYR A 30 9.60 1.22 -17.85
N TRP A 31 8.87 2.33 -17.82
CA TRP A 31 8.67 3.19 -19.00
C TRP A 31 9.36 4.56 -18.88
N GLY A 32 10.06 4.82 -17.77
CA GLY A 32 10.64 6.12 -17.44
C GLY A 32 12.09 6.32 -17.88
N ALA A 33 12.55 5.65 -18.93
CA ALA A 33 13.94 5.69 -19.40
C ALA A 33 14.39 7.08 -19.91
N ASP A 34 13.46 8.00 -20.24
CA ASP A 34 13.78 9.20 -21.02
C ASP A 34 13.75 10.54 -20.25
N GLY A 35 13.78 10.57 -18.92
CA GLY A 35 13.81 11.86 -18.21
C GLY A 35 14.16 11.86 -16.73
N THR A 36 14.81 12.94 -16.28
CA THR A 36 15.04 13.22 -14.85
C THR A 36 13.74 13.33 -14.04
N LEU A 37 12.66 13.80 -14.67
CA LEU A 37 11.34 13.90 -14.05
C LEU A 37 10.72 12.53 -13.73
N THR A 38 10.88 11.52 -14.58
CA THR A 38 10.34 10.17 -14.33
C THR A 38 11.06 9.47 -13.18
N MET A 39 12.35 9.76 -12.98
CA MET A 39 13.10 9.28 -11.81
C MET A 39 12.60 9.88 -10.50
N GLU A 40 12.22 11.17 -10.48
CA GLU A 40 11.67 11.80 -9.27
C GLU A 40 10.30 11.22 -8.90
N TRP A 41 9.40 11.05 -9.88
CA TRP A 41 8.06 10.48 -9.65
C TRP A 41 8.09 9.01 -9.21
N TYR A 42 9.10 8.26 -9.66
CA TYR A 42 9.36 6.90 -9.18
C TYR A 42 9.57 6.87 -7.65
N TRP A 43 10.46 7.72 -7.13
CA TRP A 43 10.76 7.77 -5.69
C TRP A 43 9.58 8.32 -4.89
N VAL A 44 8.87 9.31 -5.42
CA VAL A 44 7.63 9.83 -4.82
C VAL A 44 6.60 8.71 -4.68
N GLY A 45 6.36 7.92 -5.73
CA GLY A 45 5.43 6.80 -5.71
C GLY A 45 5.83 5.70 -4.71
N ALA A 46 7.12 5.36 -4.63
CA ALA A 46 7.64 4.40 -3.66
C ALA A 46 7.43 4.88 -2.20
N ILE A 47 7.75 6.15 -1.92
CA ILE A 47 7.55 6.76 -0.60
C ILE A 47 6.06 6.75 -0.22
N LEU A 48 5.17 7.14 -1.14
CA LEU A 48 3.73 7.13 -0.89
C LEU A 48 3.20 5.72 -0.64
N SER A 49 3.67 4.71 -1.38
CA SER A 49 3.25 3.32 -1.18
C SER A 49 3.64 2.80 0.22
N TYR A 50 4.89 3.03 0.64
CA TYR A 50 5.33 2.67 1.99
C TYR A 50 4.61 3.46 3.06
N PHE A 51 4.43 4.78 2.87
CA PHE A 51 3.74 5.64 3.82
C PHE A 51 2.30 5.19 4.07
N CYS A 52 1.53 4.93 3.00
CA CYS A 52 0.17 4.41 3.11
C CYS A 52 0.13 3.03 3.77
N SER A 53 1.07 2.14 3.44
CA SER A 53 1.16 0.81 4.04
C SER A 53 1.49 0.87 5.54
N ILE A 54 2.41 1.74 5.95
CA ILE A 54 2.77 1.97 7.36
C ILE A 54 1.59 2.57 8.13
N ILE A 55 0.90 3.56 7.57
CA ILE A 55 -0.32 4.12 8.18
C ILE A 55 -1.37 3.04 8.37
N ALA A 56 -1.58 2.18 7.38
CA ALA A 56 -2.53 1.07 7.48
C ALA A 56 -2.16 0.11 8.61
N ILE A 57 -0.88 -0.23 8.77
CA ILE A 57 -0.36 -1.06 9.88
C ILE A 57 -0.60 -0.37 11.23
N VAL A 58 -0.26 0.91 11.35
CA VAL A 58 -0.42 1.67 12.59
C VAL A 58 -1.89 1.75 13.00
N LEU A 59 -2.79 2.09 12.07
CA LEU A 59 -4.24 2.09 12.29
C LEU A 59 -4.75 0.72 12.72
N MET A 60 -4.19 -0.34 12.14
CA MET A 60 -4.53 -1.72 12.47
C MET A 60 -4.11 -2.09 13.90
N SER A 61 -2.91 -1.65 14.35
CA SER A 61 -2.41 -1.86 15.71
C SER A 61 -3.21 -1.13 16.79
N PHE A 62 -3.80 0.03 16.49
CA PHE A 62 -4.62 0.79 17.44
C PHE A 62 -6.04 0.23 17.63
N ARG A 63 -6.48 -0.74 16.82
CA ARG A 63 -7.84 -1.30 16.95
C ARG A 63 -7.93 -2.32 18.09
N ARG A 64 -8.98 -2.20 18.90
CA ARG A 64 -9.28 -3.13 20.01
C ARG A 64 -9.69 -4.52 19.48
N LYS A 65 -9.32 -5.58 20.23
CA LYS A 65 -9.50 -7.00 19.87
C LYS A 65 -10.96 -7.48 19.72
N ASN A 66 -11.96 -6.70 20.16
CA ASN A 66 -13.38 -7.06 20.02
C ASN A 66 -13.93 -6.64 18.65
N LEU A 67 -13.46 -7.34 17.62
CA LEU A 67 -13.88 -7.18 16.24
C LEU A 67 -15.04 -8.14 15.91
N SER A 68 -16.09 -7.63 15.28
CA SER A 68 -17.14 -8.43 14.64
C SER A 68 -16.56 -9.28 13.50
N THR A 69 -17.22 -10.40 13.15
CA THR A 69 -16.80 -11.33 12.10
C THR A 69 -16.49 -10.62 10.77
N GLY A 70 -17.33 -9.67 10.37
CA GLY A 70 -17.10 -8.88 9.15
C GLY A 70 -15.85 -8.01 9.23
N GLU A 71 -15.54 -7.47 10.41
CA GLU A 71 -14.34 -6.67 10.62
C GLU A 71 -13.06 -7.51 10.61
N LYS A 72 -13.13 -8.76 11.10
CA LYS A 72 -12.02 -9.72 11.03
C LYS A 72 -11.69 -10.08 9.59
N ILE A 73 -12.70 -10.29 8.75
CA ILE A 73 -12.52 -10.56 7.31
C ILE A 73 -11.87 -9.35 6.63
N LEU A 74 -12.41 -8.15 6.88
CA LEU A 74 -11.89 -6.92 6.28
C LEU A 74 -10.44 -6.64 6.72
N HIS A 75 -10.12 -6.94 7.98
CA HIS A 75 -8.77 -6.87 8.52
C HIS A 75 -7.84 -7.87 7.82
N LEU A 76 -8.25 -9.14 7.67
CA LEU A 76 -7.48 -10.16 6.96
C LEU A 76 -7.16 -9.74 5.52
N ILE A 77 -8.17 -9.26 4.78
CA ILE A 77 -8.00 -8.77 3.40
C ILE A 77 -7.00 -7.60 3.39
N SER A 78 -7.16 -6.63 4.28
CA SER A 78 -6.26 -5.48 4.37
C SER A 78 -4.82 -5.91 4.69
N THR A 79 -4.63 -6.90 5.57
CA THR A 79 -3.29 -7.45 5.87
C THR A 79 -2.66 -8.08 4.63
N ILE A 80 -3.41 -8.85 3.84
CA ILE A 80 -2.92 -9.44 2.58
C ILE A 80 -2.51 -8.33 1.61
N ILE A 81 -3.33 -7.29 1.44
CA ILE A 81 -3.05 -6.16 0.55
C ILE A 81 -1.77 -5.43 1.00
N ILE A 82 -1.59 -5.19 2.30
CA ILE A 82 -0.38 -4.56 2.84
C ILE A 82 0.86 -5.39 2.53
N ILE A 83 0.81 -6.71 2.78
CA ILE A 83 1.95 -7.61 2.51
C ILE A 83 2.29 -7.58 1.02
N LEU A 84 1.30 -7.70 0.15
CA LEU A 84 1.50 -7.64 -1.30
C LEU A 84 2.08 -6.29 -1.72
N SER A 85 1.56 -5.18 -1.20
CA SER A 85 2.06 -3.84 -1.51
C SER A 85 3.51 -3.65 -1.06
N LEU A 86 3.90 -4.13 0.12
CA LEU A 86 5.28 -4.05 0.62
C LEU A 86 6.23 -4.91 -0.20
N LEU A 87 5.86 -6.16 -0.49
CA LEU A 87 6.66 -7.06 -1.31
C LEU A 87 6.82 -6.52 -2.72
N TRP A 88 5.74 -6.03 -3.32
CA TRP A 88 5.74 -5.47 -4.68
C TRP A 88 6.60 -4.22 -4.77
N THR A 89 6.42 -3.29 -3.83
CA THR A 89 7.21 -2.04 -3.78
C THR A 89 8.70 -2.36 -3.64
N THR A 90 9.05 -3.28 -2.74
CA THR A 90 10.44 -3.70 -2.53
C THR A 90 11.01 -4.39 -3.77
N PHE A 91 10.22 -5.26 -4.42
CA PHE A 91 10.60 -5.94 -5.66
C PHE A 91 10.92 -4.94 -6.78
N ILE A 92 10.07 -3.93 -6.99
CA ILE A 92 10.30 -2.91 -8.03
C ILE A 92 11.56 -2.08 -7.72
N ILE A 93 11.83 -1.78 -6.44
CA ILE A 93 13.06 -1.08 -6.05
C ILE A 93 14.30 -1.89 -6.39
N ILE A 94 14.29 -3.17 -6.08
CA ILE A 94 15.41 -4.06 -6.40
C ILE A 94 15.56 -4.21 -7.92
N ALA A 95 14.45 -4.43 -8.65
CA ALA A 95 14.46 -4.56 -10.10
C ALA A 95 15.04 -3.31 -10.78
N TRP A 96 14.57 -2.13 -10.37
CA TRP A 96 15.07 -0.85 -10.87
C TRP A 96 16.56 -0.64 -10.58
N GLN A 97 17.01 -0.89 -9.34
CA GLN A 97 18.44 -0.77 -8.97
C GLN A 97 19.33 -1.80 -9.67
N SER A 98 18.78 -2.97 -10.06
CA SER A 98 19.52 -3.98 -10.81
C SER A 98 19.69 -3.65 -12.30
N GLY A 99 19.13 -2.54 -12.77
CA GLY A 99 19.25 -2.10 -14.17
C GLY A 99 18.40 -2.89 -15.15
N PHE A 100 17.28 -3.44 -14.67
CA PHE A 100 16.26 -4.09 -15.49
C PHE A 100 15.32 -3.08 -16.15
#